data_AF-A0A2T6KIN5-F1
#
_entry.id   AF-A0A2T6KIN5-F1
#
_cell.length_a   1.000
_cell.length_b   1.000
_cell.length_c   1.000
_cell.angle_alpha   90.00
_cell.angle_beta   90.00
_cell.angle_gamma   90.00
#
_symmetry.space_group_name_H-M   'P 1'
#
loop_
_entity.id
_entity.type
_entity.pdbx_description
1 polymer ?
#
loop_
_entity_poly.entity_id
_entity_poly.type
_entity_poly.pdbx_seq_one_letter_code
_entity_poly.pdbx_strand_id
1 'polypeptide(L)'
;MKLNLISSSLLIGAVLAGIAHAGPYDGVYKQTVNAECALVGVDGGSLKIEDSIFYGVEVECRMTKPVDINDMDATIYTMECSGEGSTWDERAILMNDSSGEGIYMIWDGYAFRYERCEEGEL
;
A
#
# COMPACT_ATOMS: atom_id res chain seq x y z
N MET A 1 -66.82 -13.82 -11.58
CA MET A 1 -66.33 -12.55 -11.02
C MET A 1 -64.84 -12.46 -11.32
N LYS A 2 -64.40 -11.46 -12.08
CA LYS A 2 -63.00 -11.19 -12.44
C LYS A 2 -62.31 -10.39 -11.32
N LEU A 3 -61.01 -10.61 -11.11
CA LEU A 3 -59.91 -9.64 -10.82
C LEU A 3 -58.74 -10.40 -10.15
N ASN A 4 -57.46 -10.06 -10.30
CA ASN A 4 -56.62 -9.68 -11.43
C ASN A 4 -55.18 -9.89 -10.93
N LEU A 5 -54.26 -10.16 -11.85
CA LEU A 5 -52.81 -10.23 -11.65
C LEU A 5 -52.26 -8.97 -10.96
N ILE A 6 -51.31 -9.13 -10.04
CA ILE A 6 -50.16 -8.22 -9.94
C ILE A 6 -48.90 -9.04 -9.68
N SER A 7 -48.10 -9.13 -10.73
CA SER A 7 -46.71 -9.58 -10.75
C SER A 7 -45.88 -8.72 -9.81
N SER A 8 -45.16 -9.33 -8.86
CA SER A 8 -44.12 -8.64 -8.08
C SER A 8 -42.81 -9.40 -8.29
N SER A 9 -42.16 -9.10 -9.42
CA SER A 9 -40.77 -9.46 -9.66
C SER A 9 -39.90 -8.75 -8.62
N LEU A 10 -39.49 -9.48 -7.60
CA LEU A 10 -38.51 -9.03 -6.61
C LEU A 10 -37.12 -9.03 -7.28
N LEU A 11 -36.73 -7.93 -7.91
CA LEU A 11 -35.36 -7.72 -8.36
C LEU A 11 -34.45 -7.61 -7.12
N ILE A 12 -33.75 -8.69 -6.79
CA ILE A 12 -32.61 -8.67 -5.87
C ILE A 12 -31.44 -8.06 -6.64
N GLY A 13 -31.26 -6.75 -6.50
CA GLY A 13 -30.06 -6.05 -6.95
C GLY A 13 -28.91 -6.37 -5.99
N ALA A 14 -28.05 -7.32 -6.35
CA ALA A 14 -26.82 -7.57 -5.62
C ALA A 14 -25.87 -6.38 -5.84
N VAL A 15 -25.76 -5.51 -4.83
CA VAL A 15 -24.70 -4.51 -4.74
C VAL A 15 -23.40 -5.27 -4.51
N LEU A 16 -22.56 -5.36 -5.54
CA LEU A 16 -21.16 -5.75 -5.40
C LEU A 16 -20.44 -4.64 -4.64
N ALA A 17 -20.46 -4.70 -3.31
CA ALA A 17 -19.53 -3.95 -2.50
C ALA A 17 -18.13 -4.47 -2.85
N GLY A 18 -17.33 -3.65 -3.54
CA GLY A 18 -15.92 -3.93 -3.76
C GLY A 18 -15.25 -4.04 -2.40
N ILE A 19 -14.74 -5.22 -2.08
CA ILE A 19 -13.97 -5.45 -0.86
C ILE A 19 -12.63 -4.75 -1.11
N ALA A 20 -12.42 -3.57 -0.55
CA ALA A 20 -11.10 -2.94 -0.52
C ALA A 20 -10.22 -3.82 0.37
N HIS A 21 -9.35 -4.61 -0.27
CA HIS A 21 -8.41 -5.46 0.43
C HIS A 21 -7.10 -4.71 0.50
N ALA A 22 -6.66 -4.38 1.72
CA ALA A 22 -5.33 -3.84 1.94
C ALA A 22 -4.29 -4.78 1.29
N GLY A 23 -3.36 -4.19 0.54
CA GLY A 23 -2.20 -4.89 0.03
C GLY A 23 -1.31 -5.43 1.16
N PRO A 24 -0.42 -6.39 0.86
CA PRO A 24 0.41 -7.05 1.88
C PRO A 24 1.35 -6.09 2.62
N TYR A 25 1.67 -4.95 2.00
CA TYR A 25 2.55 -3.93 2.56
C TYR A 25 1.84 -2.59 2.78
N ASP A 26 0.51 -2.53 2.67
CA ASP A 26 -0.22 -1.28 2.89
C ASP A 26 -0.05 -0.79 4.33
N GLY A 27 0.14 0.51 4.51
CA GLY A 27 0.42 1.12 5.81
C GLY A 27 1.10 2.47 5.75
N VAL A 28 1.16 3.12 6.89
CA VAL A 28 1.98 4.31 7.13
C VAL A 28 3.17 3.89 7.99
N TYR A 29 4.37 4.33 7.62
CA TYR A 29 5.60 3.89 8.27
C TYR A 29 6.53 5.07 8.59
N LYS A 30 7.18 5.01 9.75
CA LYS A 30 8.13 6.00 10.24
C LYS A 30 9.38 5.99 9.38
N GLN A 31 9.78 7.14 8.84
CA GLN A 31 11.06 7.26 8.11
C GLN A 31 12.27 7.22 9.04
N THR A 32 12.11 7.74 10.26
CA THR A 32 13.11 7.71 11.34
C THR A 32 12.41 7.46 12.67
N VAL A 33 13.18 7.17 13.72
CA VAL A 33 12.64 6.91 15.07
C VAL A 33 11.79 8.05 15.66
N ASN A 34 11.98 9.28 15.19
CA ASN A 34 11.25 10.47 15.67
C ASN A 34 10.28 11.01 14.59
N ALA A 35 9.93 10.20 13.59
CA ALA A 35 9.06 10.62 12.51
C ALA A 35 7.69 11.07 13.00
N GLU A 36 7.17 12.16 12.45
CA GLU A 36 5.78 12.56 12.63
C GLU A 36 4.87 11.73 11.71
N CYS A 37 4.19 10.73 12.28
CA CYS A 37 3.39 9.76 11.53
C CYS A 37 2.26 10.39 10.70
N ALA A 38 1.63 11.46 11.19
CA ALA A 38 0.58 12.20 10.50
C ALA A 38 1.07 12.97 9.25
N LEU A 39 2.38 13.17 9.10
CA LEU A 39 2.97 13.94 7.99
C LEU A 39 3.58 13.00 6.95
N VAL A 40 2.80 12.59 5.95
CA VAL A 40 3.26 11.69 4.89
C VAL A 40 4.05 12.44 3.80
N GLY A 41 5.19 11.89 3.39
CA GLY A 41 5.92 12.33 2.19
C GLY A 41 6.74 13.61 2.37
N VAL A 42 7.00 14.02 3.62
CA VAL A 42 7.85 15.17 3.95
C VAL A 42 9.07 14.74 4.76
N ASP A 43 10.10 15.57 4.78
CA ASP A 43 11.27 15.35 5.62
C ASP A 43 10.89 15.31 7.12
N GLY A 44 11.43 14.34 7.85
CA GLY A 44 11.06 14.06 9.24
C GLY A 44 9.67 13.46 9.44
N GLY A 45 8.93 13.16 8.37
CA GLY A 45 7.59 12.57 8.43
C GLY A 45 7.57 11.05 8.28
N SER A 46 6.44 10.53 7.82
CA SER A 46 6.22 9.13 7.46
C SER A 46 6.24 8.92 5.94
N LEU A 47 6.35 7.66 5.53
CA LEU A 47 6.01 7.21 4.19
C LEU A 47 4.69 6.44 4.25
N LYS A 48 4.01 6.31 3.12
CA LYS A 48 2.78 5.52 3.02
C LYS A 48 2.86 4.55 1.85
N ILE A 49 2.31 3.36 2.04
CA ILE A 49 1.97 2.44 0.96
C ILE A 49 0.45 2.25 0.99
N GLU A 50 -0.21 2.56 -0.12
CA GLU A 50 -1.66 2.42 -0.26
C GLU A 50 -1.98 2.12 -1.72
N ASP A 51 -2.80 1.11 -1.97
CA ASP A 51 -3.27 0.75 -3.31
C ASP A 51 -2.11 0.55 -4.33
N SER A 52 -1.02 -0.07 -3.88
CA SER A 52 0.22 -0.28 -4.66
C SER A 52 0.92 1.02 -5.09
N ILE A 53 0.72 2.12 -4.36
CA ILE A 53 1.48 3.36 -4.51
C ILE A 53 2.35 3.55 -3.27
N PHE A 54 3.64 3.78 -3.48
CA PHE A 54 4.59 4.19 -2.45
C PHE A 54 4.71 5.72 -2.47
N TYR A 55 4.39 6.34 -1.35
CA TYR A 55 4.51 7.78 -1.09
C TYR A 55 5.71 8.02 -0.17
N GLY A 56 6.85 8.37 -0.75
CA GLY A 56 8.07 8.73 -0.03
C GLY A 56 8.29 10.25 0.00
N VAL A 57 9.44 10.68 0.54
CA VAL A 57 9.83 12.10 0.50
C VAL A 57 10.16 12.49 -0.92
N GLU A 58 9.41 13.47 -1.45
CA GLU A 58 9.61 14.02 -2.79
C GLU A 58 9.51 13.00 -3.94
N VAL A 59 9.01 11.80 -3.65
CA VAL A 59 8.90 10.69 -4.60
C VAL A 59 7.57 9.97 -4.42
N GLU A 60 6.91 9.68 -5.55
CA GLU A 60 5.78 8.77 -5.63
C GLU A 60 6.10 7.66 -6.63
N CYS A 61 5.94 6.40 -6.24
CA CYS A 61 6.20 5.25 -7.09
C CYS A 61 5.00 4.33 -7.18
N ARG A 62 4.57 4.00 -8.40
CA ARG A 62 3.64 2.89 -8.62
C ARG A 62 4.40 1.57 -8.53
N MET A 63 3.96 0.71 -7.63
CA MET A 63 4.52 -0.62 -7.43
C MET A 63 3.85 -1.59 -8.41
N THR A 64 4.60 -2.09 -9.39
CA THR A 64 4.09 -2.98 -10.44
C THR A 64 4.89 -4.28 -10.52
N LYS A 65 4.37 -5.24 -11.31
CA LYS A 65 5.06 -6.48 -11.67
C LYS A 65 5.61 -7.24 -10.44
N PRO A 66 4.75 -7.58 -9.45
CA PRO A 66 5.19 -8.31 -8.26
C PRO A 66 5.82 -9.64 -8.64
N VAL A 67 6.95 -9.95 -8.02
CA VAL A 67 7.63 -11.25 -8.11
C VAL A 67 7.89 -11.74 -6.70
N ASP A 68 7.23 -12.82 -6.30
CA ASP A 68 7.43 -13.43 -4.99
C ASP A 68 8.84 -14.03 -4.87
N ILE A 69 9.45 -13.85 -3.69
CA ILE A 69 10.70 -14.53 -3.34
C ILE A 69 10.33 -15.84 -2.66
N ASN A 70 10.64 -16.97 -3.30
CA ASN A 70 10.28 -18.29 -2.80
C ASN A 70 10.75 -18.51 -1.36
N ASP A 71 9.86 -19.08 -0.55
CA ASP A 71 10.09 -19.42 0.86
C ASP A 71 10.45 -18.21 1.75
N MET A 72 10.05 -17.01 1.35
CA MET A 72 10.21 -15.77 2.11
C MET A 72 8.91 -14.94 2.07
N ASP A 73 8.61 -14.21 3.14
CA ASP A 73 7.52 -13.23 3.15
C ASP A 73 7.97 -11.91 2.51
N ALA A 74 8.34 -12.00 1.23
CA ALA A 74 8.96 -10.91 0.49
C ALA A 74 8.55 -10.92 -0.99
N THR A 75 8.41 -9.72 -1.53
CA THR A 75 8.01 -9.48 -2.91
C THR A 75 8.94 -8.45 -3.54
N ILE A 76 9.36 -8.71 -4.76
CA ILE A 76 10.07 -7.73 -5.57
C ILE A 76 9.09 -6.99 -6.46
N TYR A 77 9.17 -5.67 -6.47
CA TYR A 77 8.37 -4.81 -7.33
C TYR A 77 9.26 -4.06 -8.33
N THR A 78 8.68 -3.76 -9.49
CA THR A 78 9.13 -2.63 -10.31
C THR A 78 8.51 -1.36 -9.73
N MET A 79 9.35 -0.38 -9.41
CA MET A 79 8.97 0.91 -8.87
C MET A 79 8.97 1.92 -10.03
N GLU A 80 7.79 2.24 -10.55
CA GLU A 80 7.62 3.24 -11.62
C GLU A 80 7.43 4.61 -10.93
N CYS A 81 8.52 5.35 -10.78
CA CYS A 81 8.64 6.50 -9.90
C CYS A 81 8.53 7.84 -10.63
N SER A 82 8.06 8.85 -9.91
CA SER A 82 8.08 10.25 -10.29
C SER A 82 8.51 11.12 -9.11
N GLY A 83 9.35 12.12 -9.37
CA GLY A 83 9.94 12.99 -8.36
C GLY A 83 10.79 14.08 -9.01
N GLU A 84 10.76 15.29 -8.43
CA GLU A 84 11.53 16.45 -8.91
C GLU A 84 11.37 16.77 -10.41
N GLY A 85 10.20 16.48 -10.99
CA GLY A 85 9.93 16.70 -12.42
C GLY A 85 10.55 15.66 -13.37
N SER A 86 11.05 14.55 -12.83
CA SER A 86 11.59 13.42 -13.58
C SER A 86 10.79 12.14 -13.30
N THR A 87 10.96 11.15 -14.18
CA THR A 87 10.37 9.81 -14.03
C THR A 87 11.43 8.76 -14.29
N TRP A 88 11.43 7.68 -13.51
CA TRP A 88 12.38 6.58 -13.66
C TRP A 88 11.79 5.27 -13.14
N ASP A 89 12.38 4.16 -13.58
CA ASP A 89 11.98 2.83 -13.15
C ASP A 89 13.13 2.17 -12.39
N GLU A 90 12.84 1.62 -11.22
CA GLU A 90 13.79 0.86 -10.41
C GLU A 90 13.16 -0.43 -9.87
N ARG A 91 13.94 -1.21 -9.11
CA ARG A 91 13.45 -2.39 -8.41
C ARG A 91 13.71 -2.28 -6.92
N ALA A 92 12.69 -2.64 -6.15
CA ALA A 92 12.79 -2.74 -4.71
C ALA A 92 12.20 -4.06 -4.21
N ILE A 93 12.80 -4.62 -3.17
CA ILE A 93 12.25 -5.74 -2.42
C ILE A 93 11.52 -5.16 -1.21
N LEU A 94 10.29 -5.57 -0.98
CA LEU A 94 9.57 -5.36 0.27
C LEU A 94 9.41 -6.69 0.99
N MET A 95 9.48 -6.68 2.31
CA MET A 95 9.37 -7.85 3.17
C MET A 95 8.78 -7.42 4.50
N ASN A 96 7.85 -8.17 5.07
CA ASN A 96 7.40 -7.88 6.43
C ASN A 96 8.51 -8.20 7.42
N ASP A 97 8.65 -7.39 8.46
CA ASP A 97 9.57 -7.74 9.53
C ASP A 97 9.04 -8.91 10.38
N SER A 98 9.93 -9.56 11.11
CA SER A 98 9.58 -10.76 11.90
C SER A 98 8.59 -10.48 13.05
N SER A 99 8.45 -9.22 13.46
CA SER A 99 7.48 -8.79 14.47
C SER A 99 6.08 -8.56 13.88
N GLY A 100 5.94 -8.35 12.58
CA GLY A 100 4.70 -7.90 11.94
C GLY A 100 4.39 -6.42 12.19
N GLU A 101 5.34 -5.67 12.75
CA GLU A 101 5.19 -4.26 13.15
C GLU A 101 5.94 -3.31 12.21
N GLY A 102 6.45 -3.82 11.09
CA GLY A 102 7.19 -3.02 10.14
C GLY A 102 7.50 -3.78 8.87
N ILE A 103 8.26 -3.12 8.00
CA ILE A 103 8.74 -3.68 6.74
C ILE A 103 10.23 -3.44 6.59
N TYR A 104 10.89 -4.37 5.90
CA TYR A 104 12.18 -4.14 5.27
C TYR A 104 11.97 -3.73 3.82
N MET A 105 12.68 -2.69 3.40
CA MET A 105 12.77 -2.29 2.00
C MET A 105 14.23 -2.32 1.55
N ILE A 106 14.51 -3.09 0.50
CA ILE A 106 15.83 -3.14 -0.13
C ILE A 106 15.72 -2.43 -1.46
N TRP A 107 16.44 -1.33 -1.60
CA TRP A 107 16.56 -0.52 -2.81
C TRP A 107 18.01 -0.61 -3.26
N ASP A 108 18.33 -0.66 -4.56
CA ASP A 108 19.71 -0.86 -5.04
C ASP A 108 20.79 -0.08 -4.23
N GLY A 109 21.61 -0.82 -3.47
CA GLY A 109 22.65 -0.27 -2.58
C GLY A 109 22.23 0.12 -1.16
N TYR A 110 20.95 0.04 -0.82
CA TYR A 110 20.36 0.46 0.46
C TYR A 110 19.43 -0.59 1.06
N ALA A 111 19.37 -0.62 2.39
CA ALA A 111 18.42 -1.43 3.14
C ALA A 111 17.82 -0.59 4.27
N PHE A 112 16.50 -0.48 4.27
CA PHE A 112 15.73 0.26 5.25
C PHE A 112 14.88 -0.69 6.07
N ARG A 113 14.74 -0.40 7.36
CA ARG A 113 13.69 -0.97 8.21
C ARG A 113 12.76 0.17 8.59
N TYR A 114 11.50 0.07 8.19
CA TYR A 114 10.47 1.03 8.55
C TYR A 114 9.52 0.44 9.58
N GLU A 115 9.38 1.13 10.71
CA GLU A 115 8.40 0.79 11.74
C GLU A 115 7.04 1.34 11.32
N ARG A 116 5.98 0.55 11.52
CA ARG A 116 4.61 0.97 11.23
C ARG A 116 4.16 2.02 12.24
N CYS A 117 3.46 3.04 11.76
CA CYS A 117 2.76 3.98 12.63
C CYS A 117 1.53 3.32 13.26
N GLU A 118 1.31 3.54 14.55
CA GLU A 118 0.13 3.09 15.27
C GLU A 118 -1.05 4.04 15.05
N GLU A 119 -2.28 3.56 15.27
CA GLU A 119 -3.51 4.36 15.08
C GLU A 119 -3.51 5.66 15.90
N GLY A 120 -2.87 5.67 17.08
CA GLY A 120 -2.75 6.86 17.92
C GLY A 120 -1.73 7.89 17.44
N GLU A 121 -0.94 7.58 16.40
CA GLU A 121 0.12 8.44 15.84
C GLU A 121 -0.28 9.09 14.50
N LEU A 122 -1.41 8.68 13.91
CA LEU A 122 -1.89 9.12 12.58
C LEU A 122 -2.71 10.41 12.62
#